data_AF-U2X5G9-F1
#
_entry.id   AF-U2X5G9-F1
#
_cell.length_a   1.000
_cell.length_b   1.000
_cell.length_c   1.000
_cell.angle_alpha   90.00
_cell.angle_beta   90.00
_cell.angle_gamma   90.00
#
_symmetry.space_group_name_H-M   'P 1'
#
loop_
_entity.id
_entity.type
_entity.pdbx_description
1 polymer ?
#
loop_
_entity_poly.entity_id
_entity_poly.type
_entity_poly.pdbx_seq_one_letter_code
_entity_poly.pdbx_strand_id
1 'polypeptide(L)'
;MQAAGYIADDVQKNTLPELTEKDERDIQKELENIIKGLKTGNGFAAFGGVDIDELDEEDRELLIASLENSLRLAKRIAKQKFTPKKYRKE
;
A
#
# COMPACT_ATOMS: atom_id res chain seq x y z
N MET A 1 25.91 17.09 24.57
CA MET A 1 24.65 16.35 24.78
C MET A 1 24.00 16.15 23.42
N GLN A 2 23.97 14.92 22.91
CA GLN A 2 23.25 14.56 21.69
C GLN A 2 21.79 14.33 22.08
N ALA A 3 20.93 15.29 21.75
CA ALA A 3 19.50 15.19 21.98
C ALA A 3 18.82 14.74 20.68
N ALA A 4 18.17 13.59 20.77
CA ALA A 4 17.09 13.07 19.95
C ALA A 4 17.28 13.14 18.42
N GLY A 5 17.54 11.97 17.84
CA GLY A 5 17.36 11.72 16.42
C GLY A 5 15.93 12.04 15.99
N TYR A 6 15.74 13.24 15.46
CA TYR A 6 14.72 13.49 14.47
C TYR A 6 15.19 12.81 13.20
N ILE A 7 14.39 11.83 12.81
CA ILE A 7 14.54 10.96 11.66
C ILE A 7 14.91 11.84 10.46
N ALA A 8 16.05 11.51 9.85
CA ALA A 8 16.46 12.04 8.58
C ALA A 8 15.50 11.51 7.50
N ASP A 9 14.28 12.04 7.45
CA ASP A 9 13.27 11.69 6.46
C ASP A 9 13.52 12.36 5.08
N ASP A 10 14.66 13.06 4.92
CA ASP A 10 14.96 13.81 3.71
C ASP A 10 15.79 13.03 2.66
N VAL A 11 16.17 11.77 2.89
CA VAL A 11 17.11 11.04 1.99
C VAL A 11 16.47 9.96 1.11
N GLN A 12 15.21 9.58 1.30
CA GLN A 12 14.61 8.44 0.56
C GLN A 12 13.61 8.84 -0.54
N LYS A 13 13.60 10.11 -0.98
CA LYS A 13 12.61 10.57 -1.96
C LYS A 13 12.80 10.01 -3.39
N ASN A 14 13.82 9.18 -3.66
CA ASN A 14 14.04 8.65 -5.01
C ASN A 14 14.81 7.31 -5.14
N THR A 15 14.69 6.36 -4.21
CA THR A 15 15.46 5.08 -4.28
C THR A 15 14.64 3.86 -4.72
N LEU A 16 13.32 3.98 -4.71
CA LEU A 16 12.44 2.88 -5.05
C LEU A 16 12.07 2.91 -6.54
N PRO A 17 12.15 1.78 -7.27
CA PRO A 17 11.78 1.73 -8.68
C PRO A 17 10.36 2.24 -8.93
N GLU A 18 10.15 2.85 -10.09
CA GLU A 18 8.82 3.30 -10.51
C GLU A 18 7.87 2.13 -10.80
N LEU A 19 6.57 2.39 -10.69
CA LEU A 19 5.53 1.45 -11.05
C LEU A 19 5.27 1.53 -12.56
N THR A 20 5.17 0.36 -13.20
CA THR A 20 4.73 0.28 -14.59
C THR A 20 3.21 0.22 -14.66
N GLU A 21 2.62 0.48 -15.82
CA GLU A 21 1.17 0.30 -16.02
C GLU A 21 0.68 -1.10 -15.66
N LYS A 22 1.52 -2.12 -15.86
CA LYS A 22 1.19 -3.48 -15.41
C LYS A 22 1.12 -3.56 -13.89
N ASP A 23 2.08 -2.95 -13.20
CA ASP A 23 2.09 -2.93 -11.74
C ASP A 23 0.86 -2.21 -11.19
N GLU A 24 0.47 -1.08 -11.79
CA GLU A 24 -0.76 -0.35 -11.43
C GLU A 24 -2.00 -1.24 -11.60
N ARG A 25 -2.15 -1.93 -12.74
CA ARG A 25 -3.27 -2.87 -12.94
C ARG A 25 -3.27 -4.02 -11.94
N ASP A 26 -2.10 -4.56 -11.60
CA ASP A 26 -1.98 -5.64 -10.61
C ASP A 26 -2.34 -5.13 -9.19
N ILE A 27 -1.94 -3.90 -8.86
CA ILE A 27 -2.28 -3.25 -7.58
C ILE A 27 -3.80 -3.06 -7.46
N GLN A 28 -4.46 -2.57 -8.52
CA GLN A 28 -5.92 -2.38 -8.49
C GLN A 28 -6.66 -3.72 -8.28
N LYS A 29 -6.23 -4.78 -8.96
CA LYS A 29 -6.80 -6.13 -8.75
C LYS A 29 -6.60 -6.64 -7.33
N GLU A 30 -5.41 -6.42 -6.76
CA GLU A 30 -5.12 -6.82 -5.38
C GLU A 30 -5.96 -6.02 -4.38
N LEU A 31 -6.12 -4.71 -4.59
CA LEU A 31 -6.99 -3.86 -3.79
C LEU A 31 -8.44 -4.35 -3.83
N GLU A 32 -8.97 -4.65 -5.01
CA GLU A 32 -10.32 -5.22 -5.18
C GLU A 32 -10.47 -6.56 -4.44
N ASN A 33 -9.47 -7.44 -4.53
CA ASN A 33 -9.47 -8.72 -3.84
C ASN A 33 -9.48 -8.54 -2.32
N ILE A 34 -8.69 -7.61 -1.79
CA ILE A 34 -8.67 -7.28 -0.36
C ILE A 34 -10.04 -6.76 0.07
N ILE A 35 -10.59 -5.76 -0.63
CA ILE A 35 -11.91 -5.19 -0.35
C ILE A 35 -12.99 -6.27 -0.34
N LYS A 36 -12.98 -7.18 -1.33
CA LYS A 36 -13.92 -8.30 -1.38
C LYS A 36 -13.71 -9.30 -0.24
N GLY A 37 -12.46 -9.56 0.13
CA GLY A 37 -12.11 -10.41 1.27
C GLY A 37 -12.61 -9.84 2.59
N LEU A 38 -12.59 -8.51 2.73
CA LEU A 38 -13.15 -7.82 3.90
C LEU A 38 -14.67 -8.02 4.01
N LYS A 39 -15.39 -7.99 2.88
CA LYS A 39 -16.85 -8.23 2.82
C LYS A 39 -17.28 -9.67 3.10
N THR A 40 -16.43 -10.66 2.83
CA THR A 40 -16.85 -12.09 2.82
C THR A 40 -16.62 -12.79 4.17
N GLY A 41 -16.41 -12.04 5.27
CA GLY A 41 -16.54 -12.57 6.64
C GLY A 41 -15.26 -12.77 7.45
N ASN A 42 -14.05 -12.65 6.87
CA ASN A 42 -12.80 -12.72 7.66
C ASN A 42 -12.25 -11.34 8.05
N GLY A 43 -12.61 -10.27 7.32
CA GLY A 43 -12.17 -8.90 7.63
C GLY A 43 -12.96 -8.24 8.76
N PHE A 44 -14.20 -8.69 8.98
CA PHE A 44 -15.15 -8.18 9.96
C PHE A 44 -14.55 -8.01 11.37
N ALA A 45 -13.78 -9.00 11.84
CA ALA A 45 -13.15 -8.96 13.15
C ALA A 45 -12.07 -7.86 13.29
N ALA A 46 -11.40 -7.50 12.19
CA ALA A 46 -10.36 -6.45 12.20
C ALA A 46 -10.94 -5.04 12.30
N PHE A 47 -12.22 -4.87 11.93
CA PHE A 47 -12.95 -3.59 11.97
C PHE A 47 -13.95 -3.54 13.12
N GLY A 48 -13.68 -4.24 14.22
CA GLY A 48 -14.57 -4.23 15.40
C GLY A 48 -15.93 -4.89 15.18
N GLY A 49 -16.07 -5.70 14.12
CA GLY A 49 -17.35 -6.27 13.71
C GLY A 49 -18.21 -5.31 12.91
N VAL A 50 -17.60 -4.39 12.15
CA VAL A 50 -18.29 -3.50 11.22
C VAL A 50 -17.88 -3.88 9.80
N ASP A 51 -18.86 -4.10 8.92
CA ASP A 51 -18.58 -4.39 7.53
C ASP A 51 -18.10 -3.12 6.79
N ILE A 52 -17.26 -3.27 5.77
CA ILE A 52 -16.75 -2.10 4.99
C ILE A 52 -17.88 -1.29 4.32
N ASP A 53 -19.03 -1.91 4.09
CA ASP A 53 -20.22 -1.27 3.52
C ASP A 53 -21.07 -0.55 4.61
N GLU A 54 -20.76 -0.75 5.89
CA GLU A 54 -21.38 -0.06 7.03
C GLU A 54 -20.56 1.15 7.52
N LEU A 55 -19.33 1.31 7.03
CA LEU A 55 -18.53 2.51 7.25
C LEU A 55 -19.19 3.71 6.55
N ASP A 56 -18.94 4.91 7.08
CA ASP A 56 -19.28 6.12 6.35
C ASP A 56 -18.41 6.27 5.08
N GLU A 57 -18.85 7.13 4.17
CA GLU A 57 -18.19 7.30 2.87
C GLU A 57 -16.75 7.81 3.03
N GLU A 58 -16.52 8.72 3.98
CA GLU A 58 -15.22 9.32 4.25
C GLU A 58 -14.21 8.29 4.80
N ASP A 59 -14.57 7.52 5.82
CA ASP A 59 -13.69 6.49 6.39
C ASP A 59 -13.43 5.37 5.39
N ARG A 60 -14.44 5.00 4.58
CA ARG A 60 -14.28 3.99 3.54
C ARG A 60 -13.30 4.46 2.46
N GLU A 61 -13.40 5.70 2.00
CA GLU A 61 -12.46 6.27 1.04
C GLU A 61 -11.04 6.37 1.61
N LEU A 62 -10.92 6.82 2.85
CA LEU A 62 -9.64 6.91 3.55
C LEU A 62 -8.98 5.53 3.68
N LEU A 63 -9.76 4.51 4.05
CA LEU A 63 -9.30 3.14 4.13
C LEU A 63 -8.80 2.62 2.78
N ILE A 64 -9.58 2.82 1.72
CA ILE A 64 -9.22 2.40 0.36
C ILE A 64 -7.93 3.10 -0.09
N ALA A 65 -7.82 4.42 0.11
CA ALA A 65 -6.63 5.18 -0.25
C ALA A 65 -5.38 4.73 0.55
N SER A 66 -5.54 4.44 1.84
CA SER A 66 -4.47 3.93 2.69
C SER A 66 -3.98 2.54 2.23
N LEU A 67 -4.90 1.64 1.90
CA LEU A 67 -4.59 0.31 1.37
C LEU A 67 -3.88 0.41 0.02
N GLU A 68 -4.38 1.25 -0.89
CA GLU A 68 -3.77 1.47 -2.19
C GLU A 68 -2.33 1.98 -2.06
N ASN A 69 -2.10 3.00 -1.22
CA ASN A 69 -0.76 3.54 -0.95
C ASN A 69 0.18 2.48 -0.38
N SER A 70 -0.32 1.65 0.53
CA SER A 70 0.44 0.54 1.13
C SER A 70 0.84 -0.50 0.08
N LEU A 71 -0.07 -0.87 -0.83
CA LEU A 71 0.19 -1.78 -1.94
C LEU A 71 1.21 -1.20 -2.93
N ARG A 72 1.07 0.08 -3.29
CA ARG A 72 2.04 0.78 -4.15
C ARG A 72 3.43 0.75 -3.52
N LEU A 73 3.56 1.07 -2.23
CA LEU A 73 4.82 1.02 -1.52
C LEU A 73 5.41 -0.40 -1.49
N ALA A 74 4.61 -1.40 -1.10
CA ALA A 74 5.02 -2.79 -1.05
C ALA A 74 5.51 -3.29 -2.42
N LYS A 75 4.80 -2.93 -3.50
CA LYS A 75 5.17 -3.28 -4.87
C LYS A 75 6.51 -2.66 -5.26
N ARG A 76 6.73 -1.37 -4.94
CA ARG A 76 7.99 -0.69 -5.21
C ARG A 76 9.17 -1.30 -4.42
N ILE A 77 8.97 -1.64 -3.14
CA ILE A 77 9.96 -2.35 -2.31
C ILE A 77 10.27 -3.73 -2.91
N ALA A 78 9.25 -4.49 -3.33
CA ALA A 78 9.43 -5.79 -3.96
C ALA A 78 10.24 -5.68 -5.26
N LYS A 79 9.96 -4.68 -6.11
CA LYS A 79 10.77 -4.41 -7.31
C LYS A 79 12.22 -4.08 -6.95
N GLN A 80 12.45 -3.29 -5.90
CA GLN A 80 13.82 -2.99 -5.46
C GLN A 80 14.57 -4.24 -4.97
N LYS A 81 13.88 -5.13 -4.23
CA LYS A 81 14.50 -6.31 -3.61
C LYS A 81 14.69 -7.47 -4.58
N PHE A 82 13.73 -7.71 -5.48
CA PHE A 82 13.66 -8.93 -6.27
C PHE A 82 13.91 -8.72 -7.78
N THR A 83 13.86 -7.48 -8.28
CA THR A 83 14.25 -7.20 -9.68
C THR A 83 15.75 -6.93 -9.75
N PRO A 84 16.55 -7.68 -10.53
CA PRO A 84 17.96 -7.39 -10.74
C PRO A 84 18.18 -5.97 -11.28
N LYS A 85 19.28 -5.30 -10.87
CA LYS A 85 19.57 -3.90 -11.24
C LYS A 85 19.46 -3.64 -12.75
N LYS A 86 19.96 -4.57 -13.58
CA LYS A 86 19.92 -4.48 -15.05
C LYS A 86 18.51 -4.44 -15.68
N TYR A 87 17.46 -4.75 -14.92
CA TYR A 87 16.07 -4.74 -15.40
C TYR A 87 15.19 -3.68 -14.71
N ARG A 88 15.76 -2.87 -13.82
CA ARG A 88 15.04 -1.74 -13.24
C ARG A 88 15.05 -0.64 -14.29
N LYS A 89 13.87 -0.28 -14.81
CA LYS A 89 13.71 0.91 -15.62
C LYS A 89 13.81 2.10 -14.65
N GLU A 90 14.84 2.91 -14.80
CA GLU A 90 14.96 4.23 -14.16
C GLU A 90 14.15 5.25 -14.95
#